data_AF-A0A3P8QNB4-F1
#
_entry.id   AF-A0A3P8QNB4-F1
#
_cell.length_a   1.000
_cell.length_b   1.000
_cell.length_c   1.000
_cell.angle_alpha   90.00
_cell.angle_beta   90.00
_cell.angle_gamma   90.00
#
_symmetry.space_group_name_H-M   'P 1'
#
loop_
_entity.id
_entity.type
_entity.pdbx_description
1 polymer ?
#
loop_
_entity_poly.entity_id
_entity_poly.type
_entity_poly.pdbx_seq_one_letter_code
_entity_poly.pdbx_strand_id
1 'polypeptide(L)' 'MPAYHSNLMATETRLVGEHGLLPVKTQFKGPARGDGVDSDIIDEAIYYFKANVFFKNYEIKNEADRTLIYVTLYILNA' A
#
# COMPACT_ATOMS: atom_id res chain seq x y z
N MET A 1 12.48 13.83 -9.65
CA MET A 1 12.36 13.07 -8.38
C MET A 1 11.63 11.79 -8.71
N PRO A 2 12.07 10.61 -8.23
CA PRO A 2 11.34 9.36 -8.45
C PRO A 2 10.06 9.29 -7.61
N ALA A 3 9.14 8.40 -7.97
CA ALA A 3 7.93 8.12 -7.18
C ALA A 3 8.29 7.48 -5.83
N TYR A 4 7.41 7.62 -4.84
CA TYR A 4 7.58 7.04 -3.51
C TYR A 4 7.06 5.60 -3.47
N HIS A 5 7.91 4.69 -2.98
CA HIS A 5 7.65 3.25 -2.88
C HIS A 5 7.25 2.84 -1.46
N SER A 6 6.56 1.70 -1.36
CA SER A 6 6.20 1.14 -0.05
C SER A 6 7.40 0.50 0.64
N ASN A 7 7.60 0.84 1.92
CA ASN A 7 8.63 0.26 2.78
C ASN A 7 8.10 -0.86 3.69
N LEU A 8 6.83 -1.23 3.56
CA LEU A 8 6.15 -2.18 4.46
C LEU A 8 6.32 -3.65 4.03
N MET A 9 7.11 -3.92 2.99
CA MET A 9 7.36 -5.27 2.52
C MET A 9 8.33 -6.01 3.47
N ALA A 10 7.87 -7.11 4.05
CA ALA A 10 8.69 -8.03 4.85
C ALA A 10 8.83 -9.38 4.13
N THR A 11 9.87 -10.15 4.45
CA THR A 11 10.10 -11.49 3.87
C THR A 11 8.92 -12.45 4.13
N GLU A 12 8.15 -12.19 5.18
CA GLU A 12 7.01 -13.02 5.61
C GLU A 12 5.65 -12.49 5.11
N THR A 13 5.66 -11.42 4.31
CA THR A 13 4.42 -10.83 3.79
C THR A 13 3.70 -11.84 2.92
N ARG A 14 2.47 -12.18 3.31
CA ARG A 14 1.61 -13.06 2.52
C ARG A 14 1.27 -12.38 1.20
N LEU A 15 1.24 -13.15 0.13
CA LEU A 15 0.86 -12.67 -1.19
C LEU A 15 -0.53 -13.21 -1.56
N VAL A 16 -1.34 -12.38 -2.19
CA VAL A 16 -2.59 -12.78 -2.83
C VAL A 16 -2.47 -12.44 -4.32
N GLY A 17 -2.21 -13.47 -5.12
CA GLY A 17 -1.78 -13.29 -6.51
C GLY A 17 -0.45 -12.54 -6.55
N GLU A 18 -0.39 -11.43 -7.29
CA GLU A 18 0.79 -10.56 -7.39
C GLU A 18 0.79 -9.40 -6.38
N HIS A 19 -0.18 -9.33 -5.47
CA HIS A 19 -0.28 -8.23 -4.49
C HIS A 19 0.16 -8.67 -3.10
N GLY A 20 0.83 -7.76 -2.38
CA GLY A 20 1.14 -7.96 -0.97
C GLY A 20 -0.12 -7.84 -0.12
N LEU A 21 -0.44 -8.88 0.65
CA LEU A 21 -1.45 -8.84 1.70
C LEU A 21 -0.80 -8.27 2.97
N LEU A 22 -0.75 -6.94 3.03
CA LEU A 22 -0.23 -6.23 4.19
C LEU A 22 -1.28 -6.16 5.32
N PRO A 23 -0.86 -6.25 6.58
CA PRO A 23 -1.76 -6.03 7.71
C PRO A 23 -2.28 -4.58 7.68
N VAL A 24 -3.59 -4.41 7.91
CA VAL A 24 -4.24 -3.09 7.95
C VAL A 24 -4.92 -2.91 9.30
N LYS A 25 -4.84 -1.69 9.85
CA LYS A 25 -5.49 -1.35 11.11
C LYS A 25 -6.96 -1.01 10.84
N THR A 26 -7.82 -2.02 10.92
CA THR A 26 -9.24 -1.87 10.61
C THR A 26 -10.15 -2.55 11.63
N GLN A 27 -11.32 -1.96 11.88
CA GLN A 27 -12.40 -2.56 12.66
C GLN A 27 -13.31 -3.43 11.79
N PHE A 28 -13.18 -3.33 10.47
CA PHE A 28 -13.98 -4.10 9.52
C PHE A 28 -13.44 -5.53 9.39
N LYS A 29 -14.34 -6.48 9.16
CA LYS A 29 -13.95 -7.88 8.93
C LYS A 29 -13.21 -7.98 7.60
N GLY A 30 -12.02 -8.59 7.62
CA GLY A 30 -11.22 -8.82 6.42
C GLY A 30 -10.07 -9.79 6.66
N PRO A 31 -9.46 -10.30 5.58
CA PRO A 31 -8.32 -11.23 5.66
C PRO A 31 -7.02 -10.57 6.11
N ALA A 32 -6.93 -9.24 6.06
CA ALA A 32 -5.75 -8.43 6.40
C ALA A 32 -5.81 -7.89 7.84
N ARG A 33 -5.85 -8.77 8.85
CA ARG A 33 -5.89 -8.35 10.25
C ARG A 33 -4.52 -7.82 10.69
N GLY A 34 -4.44 -6.52 10.97
CA GLY A 34 -3.28 -5.85 11.55
C GLY A 34 -3.51 -5.46 13.01
N ASP A 35 -3.82 -6.43 13.87
CA ASP A 35 -3.98 -6.18 15.31
C ASP A 35 -2.60 -5.83 15.90
N GLY A 36 -2.38 -4.54 16.23
CA GLY A 36 -1.14 -4.06 16.87
C GLY A 36 -0.09 -3.44 15.96
N VAL A 37 -0.42 -3.09 14.71
CA VAL A 37 0.49 -2.35 13.82
C VAL A 37 0.28 -0.83 13.98
N ASP A 38 1.38 -0.09 14.16
CA ASP A 38 1.35 1.38 14.37
C ASP A 38 1.11 2.19 13.08
N SER A 39 1.54 1.66 11.93
CA SER A 39 1.40 2.28 10.60
C SER A 39 1.10 1.21 9.56
N ASP A 40 0.11 1.46 8.71
CA ASP A 40 -0.28 0.54 7.65
C ASP A 40 -0.12 1.13 6.23
N ILE A 41 -0.42 0.30 5.23
CA ILE A 41 -0.31 0.66 3.81
C ILE A 41 -1.27 1.79 3.41
N ILE A 42 -2.38 1.98 4.14
CA ILE A 42 -3.34 3.06 3.89
C ILE A 42 -2.77 4.38 4.40
N ASP A 43 -2.17 4.38 5.59
CA ASP A 43 -1.46 5.55 6.13
C ASP A 43 -0.34 5.97 5.18
N GLU A 44 0.46 5.01 4.69
CA GLU A 44 1.54 5.26 3.73
C GLU A 44 1.00 5.80 2.39
N ALA A 45 -0.11 5.24 1.88
CA ALA A 45 -0.75 5.71 0.66
C ALA A 45 -1.26 7.15 0.79
N ILE A 46 -1.93 7.50 1.89
CA ILE A 46 -2.42 8.87 2.14
C ILE A 46 -1.25 9.84 2.31
N TYR A 47 -0.19 9.42 3.01
CA TYR A 47 1.01 10.23 3.21
C TYR A 47 1.72 10.54 1.89
N TYR A 48 1.89 9.54 1.03
CA TYR A 48 2.51 9.73 -0.29
C TYR A 48 1.56 10.23 -1.37
N PHE A 49 0.25 10.26 -1.14
CA PHE A 49 -0.76 10.59 -2.15
C PHE A 49 -0.46 11.88 -2.92
N LYS A 50 -0.20 12.97 -2.18
CA LYS A 50 0.07 14.30 -2.79
C LYS A 50 1.29 14.31 -3.69
N ALA A 51 2.29 13.48 -3.39
CA ALA A 51 3.48 13.36 -4.23
C ALA A 51 3.21 12.41 -5.41
N ASN A 52 2.66 11.23 -5.13
CA ASN A 52 2.49 10.14 -6.09
C ASN A 52 1.45 10.43 -7.18
N VAL A 53 0.42 11.24 -6.90
CA VAL A 53 -0.67 11.53 -7.87
C VAL A 53 -0.20 12.30 -9.12
N PHE A 54 0.92 13.04 -9.04
CA PHE A 54 1.44 13.78 -10.19
C PHE A 54 2.35 12.95 -11.10
N PHE A 55 2.74 11.75 -10.69
CA PHE A 55 3.62 10.89 -11.47
C PHE A 55 2.83 10.06 -12.48
N LYS A 56 3.22 10.16 -13.76
CA LYS A 56 2.63 9.35 -14.85
C LYS A 56 3.20 7.93 -14.93
N ASN A 57 4.46 7.76 -14.49
CA ASN A 57 5.18 6.50 -14.55
C ASN A 57 5.56 6.08 -13.13
N TYR A 58 5.30 4.81 -12.81
CA TYR A 58 5.65 4.20 -11.53
C TYR A 58 6.33 2.86 -11.80
N GLU A 59 7.54 2.68 -11.31
CA GLU A 59 8.27 1.41 -11.41
C GLU A 59 7.85 0.49 -10.26
N ILE A 60 7.42 -0.73 -10.57
CA ILE A 60 7.00 -1.68 -9.52
C ILE A 60 8.23 -2.43 -9.04
N LYS A 61 8.65 -2.21 -7.77
CA LYS A 61 9.83 -2.89 -7.20
C LYS A 61 9.47 -4.10 -6.36
N ASN A 62 8.32 -4.06 -5.70
CA ASN A 62 7.85 -5.14 -4.84
C ASN A 62 6.32 -5.31 -4.96
N GLU A 63 5.79 -6.35 -4.33
CA GLU A 63 4.36 -6.63 -4.31
C GLU A 63 3.58 -5.64 -3.43
N ALA A 64 4.24 -4.98 -2.48
CA ALA A 64 3.64 -3.93 -1.65
C ALA A 64 3.35 -2.65 -2.46
N ASP A 65 4.19 -2.31 -3.44
CA ASP A 65 4.01 -1.20 -4.37
C ASP A 65 2.73 -1.36 -5.18
N ARG A 66 2.39 -2.60 -5.58
CA ARG A 66 1.14 -2.87 -6.30
C ARG A 66 -0.07 -2.57 -5.41
N THR A 67 -0.01 -2.96 -4.14
CA THR A 67 -1.04 -2.60 -3.16
C THR A 67 -1.09 -1.09 -2.92
N LEU A 68 0.05 -0.40 -2.85
CA LEU A 68 0.14 1.06 -2.71
C LEU A 68 -0.51 1.79 -3.90
N ILE A 69 -0.21 1.37 -5.13
CA ILE A 69 -0.82 1.91 -6.35
C ILE A 69 -2.33 1.70 -6.33
N TYR A 70 -2.80 0.50 -5.95
CA TYR A 70 -4.22 0.21 -5.88
C TYR A 70 -4.95 1.13 -4.88
N VAL A 71 -4.40 1.32 -3.68
CA VAL A 71 -4.97 2.24 -2.68
C VAL A 71 -4.93 3.70 -3.18
N THR A 72 -3.84 4.12 -3.82
CA THR A 72 -3.72 5.46 -4.40
C THR A 72 -4.79 5.73 -5.46
N LEU A 73 -5.04 4.76 -6.35
CA LEU A 73 -6.11 4.84 -7.34
C LEU A 73 -7.49 4.82 -6.68
N TYR A 74 -7.67 4.07 -5.60
CA TYR A 74 -8.92 4.08 -4.84
C TYR A 74 -9.21 5.44 -4.22
N ILE A 75 -8.20 6.08 -3.60
CA ILE A 75 -8.32 7.45 -3.06
C ILE A 75 -8.68 8.45 -4.17
N LEU A 76 -8.16 8.27 -5.38
CA LEU A 76 -8.48 9.14 -6.51
C LEU A 76 -9.95 9.01 -6.97
N ASN A 77 -10.57 7.85 -6.78
CA ASN A 77 -11.94 7.55 -7.21
C ASN A 77 -12.98 7.63 -6.07
N ALA A 78 -12.55 7.89 -4.84
CA ALA A 78 -13.40 8.02 -3.65
C ALA A 78 -14.06 9.41 -3.60
#